data_AF-A0A3B7LUA6-F1
#
_entry.id   AF-A0A3B7LUA6-F1
#
_cell.length_a   1.000
_cell.length_b   1.000
_cell.length_c   1.000
_cell.angle_alpha   90.00
_cell.angle_beta   90.00
_cell.angle_gamma   90.00
#
_symmetry.space_group_name_H-M   'P 1'
#
loop_
_entity.id
_entity.type
_entity.pdbx_description
1 polymer ?
#
loop_
_entity_poly.entity_id
_entity_poly.type
_entity_poly.pdbx_seq_one_letter_code
_entity_poly.pdbx_strand_id
1 'polypeptide(L)'
;MKSIPNLQDYKIELLQILSNTKDVELLKESLRKLFLDILKNYSYMSLPEFKIVLTESLKFSAWYQDPDAITETLSIHQGKCDLYLWKCADQKWYLDDLYDDINEITEQILARIPIFHLIPENPREVKILLESGLMVFKPEMFPVFSKIEPNDLNEVLTWDDRFLLVGTKVENLKIYSLEEWGGLVGRENFYRG
;
A
#
# COMPACT_ATOMS: atom_id res chain seq x y z
N MET A 1 -8.90 -7.11 -7.81
CA MET A 1 -8.33 -6.10 -6.91
C MET A 1 -9.24 -4.89 -6.97
N LYS A 2 -9.50 -4.30 -5.82
CA LYS A 2 -10.44 -3.19 -5.68
C LYS A 2 -9.85 -2.02 -4.90
N SER A 3 -10.56 -0.90 -4.96
CA SER A 3 -10.26 0.26 -4.13
C SER A 3 -10.84 0.14 -2.72
N ILE A 4 -10.20 0.84 -1.78
CA ILE A 4 -10.72 1.04 -0.44
C ILE A 4 -12.06 1.79 -0.54
N PRO A 5 -13.11 1.33 0.15
CA PRO A 5 -14.38 2.06 0.18
C PRO A 5 -14.20 3.40 0.89
N ASN A 6 -14.99 4.40 0.52
CA ASN A 6 -15.06 5.69 1.20
C ASN A 6 -13.76 6.54 1.15
N LEU A 7 -12.89 6.34 0.15
CA LEU A 7 -11.71 7.22 -0.06
C LEU A 7 -12.09 8.71 -0.14
N GLN A 8 -13.29 9.02 -0.64
CA GLN A 8 -13.79 10.39 -0.70
C GLN A 8 -14.07 11.01 0.69
N ASP A 9 -14.42 10.20 1.69
CA ASP A 9 -14.64 10.70 3.06
C ASP A 9 -13.30 11.17 3.66
N TYR A 10 -12.23 10.43 3.37
CA TYR A 10 -10.86 10.78 3.77
C TYR A 10 -10.28 11.99 3.03
N LYS A 11 -10.89 12.41 1.90
CA LYS A 11 -10.50 13.62 1.17
C LYS A 11 -10.59 14.85 2.08
N ILE A 12 -11.66 14.95 2.87
CA ILE A 12 -11.89 16.09 3.76
C ILE A 12 -10.80 16.19 4.83
N GLU A 13 -10.41 15.06 5.42
CA GLU A 13 -9.35 15.01 6.43
C GLU A 13 -7.99 15.38 5.83
N LEU A 14 -7.68 14.86 4.62
CA LEU A 14 -6.44 15.19 3.92
C LEU A 14 -6.36 16.68 3.55
N LEU A 15 -7.47 17.28 3.07
CA LEU A 15 -7.58 18.71 2.82
C LEU A 15 -7.29 19.53 4.08
N GLN A 16 -7.86 19.12 5.23
CA GLN A 16 -7.64 19.80 6.51
C GLN A 16 -6.18 19.69 6.97
N ILE A 17 -5.56 18.52 6.81
CA ILE A 17 -4.14 18.32 7.14
C ILE A 17 -3.26 19.27 6.31
N LEU A 18 -3.47 19.32 4.99
CA LEU A 18 -2.68 20.16 4.08
C LEU A 18 -2.92 21.66 4.33
N SER A 19 -4.15 22.06 4.64
CA SER A 19 -4.50 23.48 4.87
C SER A 19 -3.97 24.02 6.19
N ASN A 20 -3.94 23.17 7.24
CA ASN A 20 -3.61 23.60 8.60
C ASN A 20 -2.14 23.40 8.96
N THR A 21 -1.42 22.57 8.21
CA THR A 21 -0.04 22.23 8.53
C THR A 21 0.94 23.03 7.70
N LYS A 22 1.88 23.70 8.37
CA LYS A 22 2.96 24.47 7.71
C LYS A 22 4.34 23.83 7.84
N ASP A 23 4.49 22.92 8.79
CA ASP A 23 5.73 22.24 9.15
C ASP A 23 5.76 20.84 8.53
N VAL A 24 6.88 20.47 7.89
CA VAL A 24 6.99 19.24 7.11
C VAL A 24 6.95 17.99 8.01
N GLU A 25 7.47 18.07 9.24
CA GLU A 25 7.47 16.98 10.20
C GLU A 25 6.06 16.73 10.75
N LEU A 26 5.34 17.80 11.12
CA LEU A 26 3.93 17.70 11.50
C LEU A 26 3.06 17.17 10.34
N LEU A 27 3.37 17.55 9.10
CA LEU A 27 2.65 17.04 7.93
C LEU A 27 2.88 15.54 7.78
N LYS A 28 4.13 15.10 7.86
CA LYS A 28 4.52 13.69 7.80
C LYS A 28 3.75 12.85 8.81
N GLU A 29 3.74 13.26 10.07
CA GLU A 29 3.07 12.49 11.14
C GLU A 29 1.56 12.48 10.96
N SER A 30 0.97 13.60 10.54
CA SER A 30 -0.48 13.70 10.29
C SER A 30 -0.92 12.81 9.12
N LEU A 31 -0.18 12.81 8.01
CA LEU A 31 -0.44 11.94 6.86
C LEU A 31 -0.25 10.47 7.20
N ARG A 32 0.85 10.14 7.88
CA ARG A 32 1.12 8.77 8.33
C ARG A 32 -0.01 8.24 9.21
N LYS A 33 -0.51 9.06 10.14
CA LYS A 33 -1.66 8.70 10.99
C LYS A 33 -2.93 8.49 10.18
N LEU A 34 -3.28 9.42 9.28
CA LEU A 34 -4.45 9.27 8.41
C LEU A 34 -4.37 7.97 7.59
N PHE A 35 -3.20 7.65 7.04
CA PHE A 35 -3.02 6.45 6.22
C PHE A 35 -3.16 5.17 7.05
N LEU A 36 -2.65 5.16 8.28
CA LEU A 36 -2.90 4.06 9.22
C LEU A 36 -4.39 3.90 9.53
N ASP A 37 -5.11 5.00 9.72
CA ASP A 37 -6.55 4.99 10.00
C ASP A 37 -7.37 4.48 8.80
N ILE A 38 -6.99 4.86 7.57
CA ILE A 38 -7.56 4.31 6.32
C ILE A 38 -7.31 2.80 6.23
N LEU A 39 -6.12 2.35 6.61
CA LEU A 39 -5.66 0.97 6.45
C LEU A 39 -5.96 0.07 7.64
N LYS A 40 -6.67 0.55 8.66
CA LYS A 40 -6.97 -0.23 9.88
C LYS A 40 -7.61 -1.59 9.60
N ASN A 41 -8.44 -1.68 8.56
CA ASN A 41 -9.13 -2.91 8.14
C ASN A 41 -8.34 -3.71 7.08
N TYR A 42 -7.19 -3.20 6.66
CA TYR A 42 -6.32 -3.74 5.62
C TYR A 42 -4.89 -3.84 6.16
N SER A 43 -4.75 -4.28 7.41
CA SER A 43 -3.50 -4.26 8.18
C SER A 43 -2.38 -5.11 7.58
N TYR A 44 -2.73 -6.03 6.67
CA TYR A 44 -1.79 -6.81 5.87
C TYR A 44 -1.10 -6.00 4.77
N MET A 45 -1.64 -4.85 4.38
CA MET A 45 -1.06 -3.98 3.35
C MET A 45 0.13 -3.18 3.91
N SER A 46 1.16 -2.97 3.09
CA SER A 46 2.36 -2.23 3.47
C SER A 46 2.12 -0.73 3.46
N LEU A 47 2.17 -0.07 4.63
CA LEU A 47 2.10 1.40 4.71
C LEU A 47 3.18 2.04 3.80
N PRO A 48 2.88 3.13 3.07
CA PRO A 48 3.89 3.88 2.36
C PRO A 48 5.04 4.31 3.28
N GLU A 49 6.23 4.43 2.71
CA GLU A 49 7.36 5.01 3.39
C GLU A 49 7.28 6.53 3.32
N PHE A 50 7.42 7.20 4.46
CA PHE A 50 7.42 8.66 4.56
C PHE A 50 8.81 9.11 5.02
N LYS A 51 9.46 9.95 4.22
CA LYS A 51 10.82 10.46 4.49
C LYS A 51 10.86 11.96 4.27
N ILE A 52 11.51 12.68 5.17
CA ILE A 52 11.94 14.05 4.87
C ILE A 52 13.30 13.97 4.21
N VAL A 53 13.41 14.57 3.03
CA VAL A 53 14.64 14.68 2.26
C VAL A 53 14.97 16.15 2.05
N LEU A 54 16.26 16.44 1.84
CA LEU A 54 16.66 17.77 1.42
C LEU A 54 16.14 18.01 0.01
N THR A 55 15.45 19.11 -0.21
CA THR A 55 14.85 19.44 -1.51
C THR A 55 15.93 19.51 -2.60
N GLU A 56 17.12 20.01 -2.29
CA GLU A 56 18.27 20.03 -3.22
C GLU A 56 18.69 18.64 -3.73
N SER A 57 18.40 17.58 -2.99
CA SER A 57 18.68 16.21 -3.44
C SER A 57 17.82 15.80 -4.64
N LEU A 58 16.72 16.52 -4.89
CA LEU A 58 15.80 16.32 -6.00
C LEU A 58 16.17 17.12 -7.26
N LYS A 59 17.23 17.92 -7.24
CA LYS A 59 17.63 18.81 -8.37
C LYS A 59 17.91 18.12 -9.71
N PHE A 60 18.11 16.80 -9.69
CA PHE A 60 18.28 15.97 -10.90
C PHE A 60 17.09 15.04 -11.15
N SER A 61 16.06 15.11 -10.30
CA SER A 61 14.78 14.48 -10.52
C SER A 61 13.99 15.28 -11.55
N ALA A 62 13.13 14.61 -12.32
CA ALA A 62 12.28 15.27 -13.32
C ALA A 62 11.31 16.30 -12.72
N TRP A 63 11.16 16.31 -11.40
CA TRP A 63 10.15 17.01 -10.63
C TRP A 63 10.68 18.25 -9.88
N TYR A 64 11.89 18.76 -10.18
CA TYR A 64 12.42 19.97 -9.55
C TYR A 64 12.65 21.07 -10.59
N GLN A 65 11.72 22.02 -10.72
CA GLN A 65 11.86 23.19 -11.59
C GLN A 65 11.82 24.53 -10.83
N ASP A 66 11.43 24.57 -9.55
CA ASP A 66 11.36 25.80 -8.77
C ASP A 66 12.64 26.09 -7.95
N PRO A 67 13.40 27.17 -8.25
CA PRO A 67 14.57 27.60 -7.47
C PRO A 67 14.25 28.13 -6.06
N ASP A 68 12.97 28.39 -5.73
CA ASP A 68 12.53 28.99 -4.46
C ASP A 68 11.90 27.98 -3.48
N ALA A 69 12.07 26.67 -3.72
CA ALA A 69 11.57 25.63 -2.84
C ALA A 69 12.29 25.65 -1.46
N ILE A 70 11.51 25.51 -0.39
CA ILE A 70 12.03 25.38 0.98
C ILE A 70 12.92 24.13 1.06
N THR A 71 13.92 24.16 1.94
CA THR A 71 15.00 23.16 2.08
C THR A 71 14.54 21.72 2.33
N GLU A 72 13.31 21.50 2.78
CA GLU A 72 12.79 20.18 3.16
C GLU A 72 11.60 19.78 2.30
N THR A 73 11.64 18.53 1.81
CA THR A 73 10.58 17.90 1.03
C THR A 73 10.12 16.64 1.75
N LEU A 74 8.81 16.46 1.87
CA LEU A 74 8.22 15.18 2.26
C LEU A 74 8.13 14.27 1.03
N SER A 75 8.89 13.18 1.04
CA SER A 75 8.75 12.09 0.08
C SER A 75 7.81 11.01 0.64
N ILE A 76 6.86 10.59 -0.19
CA ILE A 76 5.96 9.45 0.05
C ILE A 76 6.26 8.41 -1.01
N HIS A 77 6.82 7.27 -0.59
CA HIS A 77 7.24 6.19 -1.47
C HIS A 77 6.40 4.93 -1.25
N GLN A 78 5.91 4.32 -2.33
CA GLN A 78 5.30 3.00 -2.30
C GLN A 78 5.47 2.26 -3.62
N GLY A 79 6.35 1.25 -3.62
CA GLY A 79 6.60 0.40 -4.78
C GLY A 79 7.28 1.17 -5.91
N LYS A 80 6.53 1.53 -6.95
CA LYS A 80 7.01 2.36 -8.07
C LYS A 80 6.40 3.77 -8.08
N CYS A 81 5.66 4.12 -7.03
CA CYS A 81 5.05 5.43 -6.87
C CYS A 81 5.90 6.25 -5.90
N ASP A 82 6.38 7.39 -6.38
CA ASP A 82 7.05 8.41 -5.60
C ASP A 82 6.24 9.70 -5.73
N LEU A 83 5.90 10.30 -4.60
CA LEU A 83 5.30 11.62 -4.51
C LEU A 83 6.18 12.51 -3.65
N TYR A 84 6.32 13.77 -4.03
CA TYR A 84 7.14 14.74 -3.34
C TYR A 84 6.30 15.98 -3.03
N LEU A 85 6.15 16.29 -1.75
CA LEU A 85 5.49 17.50 -1.26
C LEU A 85 6.50 18.45 -0.66
N TRP A 86 6.56 19.68 -1.17
CA TRP A 86 7.35 20.75 -0.58
C TRP A 86 6.56 22.05 -0.56
N LYS A 87 7.16 23.06 0.06
CA LYS A 87 6.63 24.41 0.03
C LYS A 87 7.55 25.33 -0.75
N CYS A 88 6.98 26.36 -1.36
CA CYS A 88 7.74 27.44 -1.98
C CYS A 88 7.70 28.71 -1.12
N ALA A 89 8.36 29.78 -1.58
CA ALA A 89 8.42 31.07 -0.90
C ALA A 89 7.03 31.65 -0.56
N ASP A 90 6.00 31.35 -1.37
CA ASP A 90 4.62 31.76 -1.17
C ASP A 90 3.89 30.99 -0.04
N GLN A 91 4.60 30.06 0.62
CA GLN A 91 4.12 29.23 1.72
C GLN A 91 3.00 28.25 1.34
N LYS A 92 2.74 28.01 0.06
CA LYS A 92 1.82 26.96 -0.39
C LYS A 92 2.52 25.62 -0.52
N TRP A 93 1.73 24.55 -0.52
CA TRP A 93 2.20 23.20 -0.81
C TRP A 93 2.21 22.96 -2.32
N TYR A 94 3.24 22.27 -2.79
CA TYR A 94 3.42 21.83 -4.16
C TYR A 94 3.62 20.33 -4.16
N LEU A 95 2.92 19.62 -5.05
CA LEU A 95 3.11 18.20 -5.32
C LEU A 95 3.80 18.01 -6.67
N ASP A 96 4.98 17.39 -6.65
CA ASP A 96 5.79 17.06 -7.83
C ASP A 96 6.01 18.24 -8.81
N ASP A 97 5.92 19.49 -8.31
CA ASP A 97 6.01 20.75 -9.08
C ASP A 97 4.91 20.93 -10.13
N LEU A 98 3.86 20.10 -10.06
CA LEU A 98 2.78 20.06 -11.04
C LEU A 98 1.47 20.63 -10.49
N TYR A 99 1.27 20.54 -9.17
CA TYR A 99 0.01 20.87 -8.53
C TYR A 99 0.27 21.75 -7.31
N ASP A 100 -0.38 22.91 -7.26
CA ASP A 100 -0.29 23.89 -6.17
C ASP A 100 -1.66 24.20 -5.51
N ASP A 101 -2.76 23.70 -6.09
CA ASP A 101 -4.08 23.69 -5.47
C ASP A 101 -4.22 22.51 -4.50
N ILE A 102 -4.61 22.80 -3.25
CA ILE A 102 -4.72 21.79 -2.20
C ILE A 102 -5.76 20.69 -2.54
N ASN A 103 -6.83 21.01 -3.26
CA ASN A 103 -7.80 19.99 -3.69
C ASN A 103 -7.21 19.08 -4.75
N GLU A 104 -6.52 19.64 -5.74
CA GLU A 104 -5.84 18.85 -6.77
C GLU A 104 -4.74 17.97 -6.15
N ILE A 105 -3.91 18.51 -5.25
CA ILE A 105 -2.89 17.74 -4.51
C ILE A 105 -3.53 16.55 -3.80
N THR A 106 -4.63 16.79 -3.10
CA THR A 106 -5.37 15.76 -2.36
C THR A 106 -5.88 14.66 -3.30
N GLU A 107 -6.46 15.03 -4.44
CA GLU A 107 -6.95 14.09 -5.45
C GLU A 107 -5.81 13.24 -6.03
N GLN A 108 -4.67 13.87 -6.33
CA GLN A 108 -3.50 13.17 -6.87
C GLN A 108 -2.90 12.19 -5.87
N ILE A 109 -2.79 12.56 -4.58
CA ILE A 109 -2.33 11.65 -3.52
C ILE A 109 -3.26 10.42 -3.44
N LEU A 110 -4.57 10.65 -3.36
CA LEU A 110 -5.54 9.56 -3.22
C LEU A 110 -5.57 8.66 -4.46
N ALA A 111 -5.40 9.22 -5.67
CA ALA A 111 -5.45 8.46 -6.93
C ALA A 111 -4.16 7.71 -7.25
N ARG A 112 -2.99 8.25 -6.87
CA ARG A 112 -1.69 7.70 -7.30
C ARG A 112 -1.10 6.70 -6.33
N ILE A 113 -1.47 6.74 -5.04
CA ILE A 113 -0.88 5.84 -4.05
C ILE A 113 -1.51 4.43 -4.19
N PRO A 114 -0.72 3.40 -4.54
CA PRO A 114 -1.25 2.09 -4.92
C PRO A 114 -2.12 1.40 -3.86
N ILE A 115 -1.78 1.56 -2.58
CA ILE A 115 -2.48 0.85 -1.49
C ILE A 115 -3.97 1.16 -1.39
N PHE A 116 -4.40 2.31 -1.89
CA PHE A 116 -5.80 2.71 -1.91
C PHE A 116 -6.61 1.99 -2.99
N HIS A 117 -5.94 1.39 -3.98
CA HIS A 117 -6.57 0.83 -5.19
C HIS A 117 -6.27 -0.66 -5.42
N LEU A 118 -5.39 -1.25 -4.62
CA LEU A 118 -4.90 -2.62 -4.82
C LEU A 118 -5.25 -3.55 -3.64
N ILE A 119 -6.48 -3.47 -3.14
CA ILE A 119 -6.97 -4.42 -2.13
C ILE A 119 -7.25 -5.77 -2.81
N PRO A 120 -6.65 -6.88 -2.33
CA PRO A 120 -6.82 -8.18 -2.95
C PRO A 120 -8.24 -8.75 -2.71
N GLU A 121 -8.71 -9.52 -3.68
CA GLU A 121 -10.02 -10.18 -3.65
C GLU A 121 -9.92 -11.69 -3.81
N ASN A 122 -8.72 -12.22 -4.03
CA ASN A 122 -8.46 -13.65 -4.15
C ASN A 122 -6.98 -13.98 -3.85
N PRO A 123 -6.63 -15.27 -3.64
CA PRO A 123 -5.28 -15.70 -3.30
C PRO A 123 -4.21 -15.35 -4.35
N ARG A 124 -4.57 -15.29 -5.64
CA ARG A 124 -3.61 -14.90 -6.69
C ARG A 124 -3.19 -13.46 -6.55
N GLU A 125 -4.14 -12.58 -6.23
CA GLU A 125 -3.88 -11.17 -6.00
C GLU A 125 -3.03 -10.96 -4.74
N VAL A 126 -3.28 -11.73 -3.67
CA VAL A 126 -2.41 -11.74 -2.48
C VAL A 126 -0.97 -12.08 -2.87
N LYS A 127 -0.76 -13.14 -3.68
CA LYS A 127 0.57 -13.49 -4.18
C LYS A 127 1.24 -12.34 -4.93
N ILE A 128 0.53 -11.69 -5.85
CA ILE A 128 1.05 -10.56 -6.62
C ILE A 128 1.50 -9.42 -5.70
N LEU A 129 0.70 -9.07 -4.69
CA LEU A 129 1.02 -7.97 -3.76
C LEU A 129 2.18 -8.28 -2.83
N LEU A 130 2.31 -9.53 -2.39
CA LEU A 130 3.47 -10.00 -1.63
C LEU A 130 4.75 -9.92 -2.47
N GLU A 131 4.69 -10.37 -3.72
CA GLU A 131 5.83 -10.31 -4.65
C GLU A 131 6.20 -8.87 -5.03
N SER A 132 5.24 -7.94 -5.04
CA SER A 132 5.49 -6.53 -5.31
C SER A 132 5.86 -5.70 -4.06
N GLY A 133 5.90 -6.30 -2.87
CA GLY A 133 6.17 -5.61 -1.60
C GLY A 133 5.05 -4.68 -1.10
N LEU A 134 3.88 -4.71 -1.73
CA LEU A 134 2.71 -3.89 -1.34
C LEU A 134 1.90 -4.52 -0.20
N MET A 135 2.21 -5.77 0.14
CA MET A 135 1.65 -6.50 1.27
C MET A 135 2.78 -7.06 2.12
N VAL A 136 2.63 -6.98 3.44
CA VAL A 136 3.63 -7.48 4.39
C VAL A 136 3.45 -8.98 4.54
N PHE A 137 4.53 -9.76 4.45
CA PHE A 137 4.47 -11.20 4.67
C PHE A 137 4.24 -11.51 6.17
N LYS A 138 2.97 -11.61 6.56
CA LYS A 138 2.49 -11.97 7.91
C LYS A 138 1.25 -12.87 7.77
N PRO A 139 1.45 -14.19 7.65
CA PRO A 139 0.37 -15.14 7.36
C PRO A 139 -0.87 -15.00 8.26
N GLU A 140 -0.65 -14.70 9.54
CA GLU A 140 -1.70 -14.51 10.54
C GLU A 140 -2.65 -13.33 10.27
N MET A 141 -2.26 -12.42 9.37
CA MET A 141 -3.04 -11.24 9.00
C MET A 141 -3.74 -11.39 7.66
N PHE A 142 -3.52 -12.48 6.92
CA PHE A 142 -3.99 -12.59 5.56
C PHE A 142 -5.52 -12.76 5.50
N PRO A 143 -6.19 -12.08 4.55
CA PRO A 143 -7.62 -12.22 4.38
C PRO A 143 -7.95 -13.61 3.85
N VAL A 144 -9.09 -14.15 4.28
CA VAL A 144 -9.68 -15.38 3.75
C VAL A 144 -10.89 -14.99 2.89
N PHE A 145 -10.97 -15.51 1.66
CA PHE A 145 -11.98 -15.08 0.68
C PHE A 145 -13.15 -16.05 0.55
N SER A 146 -13.05 -17.25 1.12
CA SER A 146 -14.10 -18.25 1.10
C SER A 146 -14.34 -18.88 2.48
N LYS A 147 -15.57 -19.36 2.68
CA LYS A 147 -15.92 -20.21 3.83
C LYS A 147 -15.64 -21.69 3.60
N ILE A 148 -15.31 -22.08 2.36
CA ILE A 148 -14.94 -23.46 2.02
C ILE A 148 -13.49 -23.66 2.43
N GLU A 149 -13.29 -24.32 3.55
CA GLU A 149 -11.97 -24.58 4.11
C GLU A 149 -11.24 -25.69 3.31
N PRO A 150 -9.95 -25.51 2.97
CA PRO A 150 -9.11 -26.57 2.42
C PRO A 150 -8.96 -27.77 3.37
N ASN A 151 -8.68 -28.94 2.81
CA ASN A 151 -8.53 -30.19 3.57
C ASN A 151 -7.35 -30.20 4.57
N ASP A 152 -6.36 -29.32 4.39
CA ASP A 152 -5.25 -29.09 5.30
C ASP A 152 -4.89 -27.60 5.26
N LEU A 153 -4.65 -27.01 6.42
CA LEU A 153 -4.31 -25.59 6.60
C LEU A 153 -2.85 -25.35 7.00
N ASN A 154 -2.06 -26.39 7.32
CA ASN A 154 -0.73 -26.22 7.92
C ASN A 154 0.21 -25.34 7.07
N GLU A 155 0.11 -25.43 5.74
CA GLU A 155 0.94 -24.65 4.81
C GLU A 155 0.13 -23.61 4.01
N VAL A 156 -1.16 -23.45 4.33
CA VAL A 156 -2.06 -22.55 3.61
C VAL A 156 -2.02 -21.15 4.20
N LEU A 157 -1.77 -20.18 3.34
CA LEU A 157 -1.69 -18.76 3.67
C LEU A 157 -3.05 -18.05 3.50
N THR A 158 -3.79 -18.38 2.44
CA THR A 158 -5.14 -17.83 2.14
C THR A 158 -5.80 -18.68 1.05
N TRP A 159 -7.14 -18.61 0.93
CA TRP A 159 -7.92 -19.36 -0.06
C TRP A 159 -9.19 -18.63 -0.50
N ASP A 160 -9.69 -19.01 -1.68
CA ASP A 160 -11.04 -18.72 -2.18
C ASP A 160 -11.78 -20.04 -2.51
N ASP A 161 -12.92 -19.97 -3.20
CA ASP A 161 -13.75 -21.14 -3.55
C ASP A 161 -13.06 -22.13 -4.51
N ARG A 162 -11.93 -21.76 -5.12
CA ARG A 162 -11.29 -22.51 -6.21
C ARG A 162 -9.81 -22.73 -5.99
N PHE A 163 -9.12 -21.76 -5.40
CA PHE A 163 -7.68 -21.71 -5.28
C PHE A 163 -7.23 -21.40 -3.86
N LEU A 164 -6.01 -21.81 -3.56
CA LEU A 164 -5.32 -21.46 -2.33
C LEU A 164 -3.87 -21.08 -2.60
N LEU A 165 -3.33 -20.25 -1.73
CA LEU A 165 -1.95 -19.81 -1.71
C LEU A 165 -1.23 -20.56 -0.58
N VAL A 166 -0.10 -21.19 -0.90
CA VAL A 166 0.79 -21.82 0.08
C VAL A 166 2.19 -21.25 -0.01
N GLY A 167 2.96 -21.42 1.06
CA GLY A 167 4.37 -21.07 1.13
C GLY A 167 4.78 -20.63 2.52
N THR A 168 6.08 -20.41 2.71
CA THR A 168 6.67 -19.98 3.99
C THR A 168 7.43 -18.67 3.86
N LYS A 169 7.66 -18.20 2.64
CA LYS A 169 8.33 -16.95 2.30
C LYS A 169 7.91 -16.49 0.90
N VAL A 170 8.17 -15.22 0.56
CA VAL A 170 7.72 -14.64 -0.72
C VAL A 170 8.28 -15.43 -1.93
N GLU A 171 9.51 -15.93 -1.84
CA GLU A 171 10.19 -16.59 -2.95
C GLU A 171 9.67 -18.01 -3.26
N ASN A 172 8.87 -18.62 -2.37
CA ASN A 172 8.35 -19.98 -2.55
C ASN A 172 6.82 -20.06 -2.62
N LEU A 173 6.16 -18.92 -2.84
CA LEU A 173 4.70 -18.84 -2.96
C LEU A 173 4.18 -19.64 -4.17
N LYS A 174 3.18 -20.49 -3.95
CA LYS A 174 2.51 -21.28 -4.98
C LYS A 174 1.00 -21.21 -4.87
N ILE A 175 0.34 -21.18 -6.03
CA ILE A 175 -1.11 -21.30 -6.14
C ILE A 175 -1.45 -22.73 -6.53
N TYR A 176 -2.36 -23.34 -5.79
CA TYR A 176 -2.99 -24.61 -6.15
C TYR A 176 -4.49 -24.42 -6.29
N SER A 177 -5.14 -25.21 -7.13
CA SER A 177 -6.58 -25.45 -7.00
C SER A 177 -6.86 -26.29 -5.75
N LEU A 178 -8.07 -26.20 -5.21
CA LEU A 178 -8.49 -27.02 -4.07
C LEU A 178 -8.39 -28.53 -4.36
N GLU A 179 -8.64 -28.92 -5.62
CA GLU A 179 -8.52 -30.31 -6.08
C GLU A 179 -7.06 -30.79 -6.06
N GLU A 180 -6.14 -30.01 -6.64
CA GLU A 180 -4.70 -30.32 -6.64
C GLU A 180 -4.16 -30.43 -5.21
N TRP A 181 -4.58 -29.52 -4.32
CA TRP A 181 -4.19 -29.55 -2.91
C TRP A 181 -4.72 -30.80 -2.19
N GLY A 182 -5.99 -31.15 -2.40
CA GLY A 182 -6.56 -32.38 -1.85
C GLY A 182 -5.80 -33.63 -2.29
N GLY A 183 -5.37 -33.69 -3.56
CA GLY A 183 -4.54 -34.76 -4.07
C GLY A 183 -3.11 -34.80 -3.50
N LEU A 184 -2.54 -33.65 -3.13
CA LEU A 184 -1.24 -33.57 -2.44
C LEU A 184 -1.34 -34.09 -1.01
N VAL A 185 -2.30 -33.57 -0.24
CA VAL A 185 -2.56 -33.98 1.15
C VAL A 185 -2.88 -35.47 1.23
N GLY A 186 -3.71 -35.99 0.32
CA GLY A 186 -4.05 -37.41 0.27
C GLY A 186 -2.83 -38.31 0.06
N ARG A 187 -1.87 -37.89 -0.77
CA ARG A 187 -0.61 -38.63 -0.96
C ARG A 187 0.28 -38.58 0.28
N GLU A 188 0.45 -37.42 0.89
CA GLU A 188 1.27 -37.30 2.10
C GLU A 188 0.75 -38.17 3.24
N ASN A 189 -0.57 -38.18 3.45
CA ASN A 189 -1.18 -39.02 4.47
C ASN A 189 -1.04 -40.51 4.18
N PHE A 190 -1.09 -40.92 2.90
CA PHE A 190 -0.84 -42.32 2.50
C PHE A 190 0.58 -42.79 2.81
N TYR A 191 1.58 -41.92 2.68
CA TYR A 191 2.99 -42.26 3.01
C TYR A 191 3.31 -42.17 4.50
N ARG A 192 2.48 -41.50 5.31
CA ARG A 192 2.64 -41.35 6.76
C ARG A 192 1.83 -42.36 7.59
N GLY A 193 0.91 -43.10 6.95
CA GLY A 193 0.13 -44.20 7.55
C GLY A 193 0.80 -45.55 7.40
#